data_AF-A0A5B2VKU1-F1
#
_entry.id   AF-A0A5B2VKU1-F1
#
_cell.length_a   1.000
_cell.length_b   1.000
_cell.length_c   1.000
_cell.angle_alpha   90.00
_cell.angle_beta   90.00
_cell.angle_gamma   90.00
#
_symmetry.space_group_name_H-M   'P 1'
#
loop_
_entity.id
_entity.type
_entity.pdbx_description
1 polymer ?
#
loop_
_entity_poly.entity_id
_entity_poly.type
_entity_poly.pdbx_seq_one_letter_code
_entity_poly.pdbx_strand_id
1 'polypeptide(L)'
;MYDEPSVVTALMKFKEIDKFSAAAWEHRGLIPSDIDVCNRLQEAFNDCADNLAAAIRQGAKKTQLKKLLTEGLKKINRADYDTEEREFICYYFIELSSVLSIDLRDTINSWLYGSFLAVVIKAAAFFKGADRVIETLHQQCTDCGIQLETLILRKEKGIPDSVWTIIQCNSCNGYNLLSIGPNIKKLRFGNYQSIEELLKTDYTEEQAKTRLEQIRYFRGQRK
;
A
#
# COMPACT_ATOMS: atom_id res chain seq x y z
N MET A 1 21.71 -20.10 16.39
CA MET A 1 21.71 -21.17 15.37
C MET A 1 20.24 -21.50 15.15
N TYR A 2 19.72 -21.34 13.94
CA TYR A 2 18.32 -21.65 13.64
C TYR A 2 18.16 -23.16 13.66
N ASP A 3 17.10 -23.67 14.28
CA ASP A 3 16.74 -25.08 14.11
C ASP A 3 16.13 -25.22 12.71
N GLU A 4 16.98 -25.51 11.73
CA GLU A 4 16.68 -25.54 10.29
C GLU A 4 15.34 -26.24 9.94
N PRO A 5 14.99 -27.40 10.51
CA PRO A 5 13.72 -28.08 10.23
C PRO A 5 12.51 -27.25 10.68
N SER A 6 12.62 -26.51 11.79
CA SER A 6 11.52 -25.72 12.34
C SER A 6 11.20 -24.48 11.49
N VAL A 7 12.22 -23.78 11.00
CA VAL A 7 12.04 -22.56 10.20
C VAL A 7 11.53 -22.88 8.81
N VAL A 8 12.08 -23.92 8.16
CA VAL A 8 11.60 -24.38 6.86
C VAL A 8 10.15 -24.85 6.97
N THR A 9 9.79 -25.59 8.02
CA THR A 9 8.40 -26.02 8.27
C THR A 9 7.47 -24.81 8.44
N ALA A 10 7.89 -23.78 9.17
CA ALA A 10 7.10 -22.56 9.33
C ALA A 10 6.86 -21.83 8.00
N LEU A 11 7.87 -21.75 7.13
CA LEU A 11 7.73 -21.18 5.79
C LEU A 11 6.78 -22.00 4.90
N MET A 12 6.81 -23.34 4.99
CA MET A 12 5.87 -24.17 4.23
C MET A 12 4.43 -23.98 4.71
N LYS A 13 4.20 -23.91 6.03
CA LYS A 13 2.88 -23.56 6.58
C LYS A 13 2.40 -22.19 6.13
N PHE A 14 3.30 -21.20 6.10
CA PHE A 14 2.97 -19.86 5.58
C PHE A 14 2.46 -19.90 4.13
N LYS A 15 3.02 -20.77 3.28
CA LYS A 15 2.56 -20.92 1.89
C LYS A 15 1.16 -21.50 1.76
N GLU A 16 0.80 -22.42 2.66
CA GLU A 16 -0.53 -23.07 2.67
C GLU A 16 -1.66 -22.10 3.01
N ILE A 17 -1.33 -20.96 3.63
CA ILE A 17 -2.31 -19.91 3.94
C ILE A 17 -2.75 -19.22 2.64
N ASP A 18 -4.06 -19.14 2.43
CA ASP A 18 -4.67 -18.20 1.49
C ASP A 18 -4.69 -16.79 2.11
N LYS A 19 -3.60 -16.06 1.86
CA LYS A 19 -3.23 -14.81 2.51
C LYS A 19 -4.17 -13.67 2.14
N PHE A 20 -4.73 -13.72 0.93
CA PHE A 20 -5.53 -12.66 0.34
C PHE A 20 -6.96 -13.10 0.06
N SER A 21 -7.43 -14.19 0.70
CA SER A 21 -8.84 -14.60 0.67
C SER A 21 -9.77 -13.49 1.16
N ALA A 22 -11.01 -13.49 0.66
CA ALA A 22 -12.04 -12.57 1.14
C ALA A 22 -12.20 -12.59 2.67
N ALA A 23 -12.09 -13.78 3.28
CA ALA A 23 -12.13 -13.95 4.73
C ALA A 23 -10.93 -13.29 5.44
N ALA A 24 -9.73 -13.34 4.84
CA ALA A 24 -8.55 -12.68 5.38
C ALA A 24 -8.66 -11.15 5.35
N TRP A 25 -9.26 -10.60 4.30
CA TRP A 25 -9.61 -9.18 4.21
C TRP A 25 -10.69 -8.78 5.22
N GLU A 26 -11.77 -9.57 5.31
CA GLU A 26 -12.88 -9.34 6.23
C GLU A 26 -12.43 -9.37 7.70
N HIS A 27 -11.57 -10.33 8.07
CA HIS A 27 -11.00 -10.42 9.42
C HIS A 27 -10.23 -9.14 9.82
N ARG A 28 -9.75 -8.38 8.83
CA ARG A 28 -9.05 -7.11 9.00
C ARG A 28 -9.99 -5.89 8.90
N GLY A 29 -11.29 -6.10 8.67
CA GLY A 29 -12.27 -5.03 8.45
C GLY A 29 -12.09 -4.30 7.12
N LEU A 30 -11.44 -4.96 6.15
CA LEU A 30 -11.12 -4.41 4.84
C LEU A 30 -12.02 -5.02 3.76
N ILE A 31 -12.17 -4.31 2.63
CA ILE A 31 -12.84 -4.88 1.46
C ILE A 31 -11.79 -5.67 0.68
N PRO A 32 -12.09 -6.90 0.22
CA PRO A 32 -11.17 -7.63 -0.65
C PRO A 32 -10.79 -6.82 -1.88
N SER A 33 -9.51 -6.82 -2.21
CA SER A 33 -9.05 -6.29 -3.50
C SER A 33 -9.56 -7.16 -4.67
N ASP A 34 -9.33 -6.70 -5.88
CA ASP A 34 -9.58 -7.46 -7.10
C ASP A 34 -8.86 -8.83 -7.04
N ILE A 35 -9.51 -9.85 -7.59
CA ILE A 35 -9.01 -11.22 -7.56
C ILE A 35 -7.64 -11.35 -8.23
N ASP A 36 -7.38 -10.58 -9.29
CA ASP A 36 -6.10 -10.61 -10.00
C ASP A 36 -4.98 -10.01 -9.13
N VAL A 37 -5.28 -8.97 -8.36
CA VAL A 37 -4.36 -8.39 -7.38
C VAL A 37 -4.08 -9.38 -6.26
N CYS A 38 -5.11 -10.02 -5.73
CA CYS A 38 -4.99 -11.01 -4.67
C CYS A 38 -4.15 -12.22 -5.11
N ASN A 39 -4.38 -12.75 -6.31
CA ASN A 39 -3.62 -13.86 -6.89
C ASN A 39 -2.14 -13.48 -7.09
N ARG A 40 -1.89 -12.31 -7.68
CA ARG A 40 -0.53 -11.81 -7.89
C ARG A 40 0.24 -11.67 -6.57
N LEU A 41 -0.41 -11.16 -5.53
CA LEU A 41 0.21 -11.06 -4.21
C LEU A 41 0.44 -12.42 -3.57
N GLN A 42 -0.54 -13.33 -3.65
CA GLN A 42 -0.42 -14.70 -3.14
C GLN A 42 0.80 -15.41 -3.75
N GLU A 43 0.97 -15.32 -5.07
CA GLU A 43 2.11 -15.86 -5.80
C GLU A 43 3.43 -15.22 -5.34
N ALA A 44 3.50 -13.89 -5.28
CA ALA A 44 4.71 -13.18 -4.85
C ALA A 44 5.18 -13.59 -3.44
N PHE A 45 4.25 -13.77 -2.50
CA PHE A 45 4.57 -14.23 -1.14
C PHE A 45 4.97 -15.69 -1.10
N ASN A 46 4.34 -16.54 -1.91
CA ASN A 46 4.68 -17.95 -2.01
C ASN A 46 6.09 -18.16 -2.61
N ASP A 47 6.40 -17.42 -3.67
CA ASP A 47 7.74 -17.40 -4.27
C ASP A 47 8.80 -16.90 -3.30
N CYS A 48 8.48 -15.86 -2.51
CA CYS A 48 9.39 -15.37 -1.49
C CYS A 48 9.69 -16.45 -0.44
N ALA A 49 8.65 -17.14 0.06
CA ALA A 49 8.80 -18.22 1.04
C ALA A 49 9.61 -19.41 0.47
N ASP A 50 9.41 -19.77 -0.79
CA ASP A 50 10.20 -20.82 -1.46
C ASP A 50 11.67 -20.46 -1.58
N ASN A 51 11.96 -19.24 -2.02
CA ASN A 51 13.34 -18.75 -2.13
C ASN A 51 14.06 -18.74 -0.77
N LEU A 52 13.35 -18.35 0.29
CA LEU A 52 13.88 -18.37 1.65
C LEU A 52 14.13 -19.80 2.14
N ALA A 53 13.17 -20.71 1.93
CA ALA A 53 13.31 -22.11 2.33
C ALA A 53 14.46 -22.80 1.59
N ALA A 54 14.59 -22.56 0.28
CA ALA A 54 15.70 -23.07 -0.53
C ALA A 54 17.06 -22.55 -0.02
N ALA A 55 17.15 -21.25 0.27
CA ALA A 55 18.38 -20.65 0.80
C ALA A 55 18.75 -21.22 2.18
N ILE A 56 17.78 -21.43 3.07
CA ILE A 56 18.02 -22.04 4.38
C ILE A 56 18.60 -23.45 4.24
N ARG A 57 18.03 -24.28 3.36
CA ARG A 57 18.53 -25.65 3.07
C ARG A 57 19.94 -25.65 2.49
N GLN A 58 20.36 -24.55 1.88
CA GLN A 58 21.72 -24.35 1.35
C GLN A 58 22.68 -23.74 2.39
N GLY A 59 22.24 -23.59 3.65
CA GLY A 59 23.06 -23.03 4.73
C GLY A 59 23.21 -21.51 4.68
N ALA A 60 22.26 -20.79 4.07
CA ALA A 60 22.30 -19.34 4.00
C ALA A 60 22.31 -18.70 5.39
N LYS A 61 23.18 -17.69 5.56
CA LYS A 61 23.28 -16.90 6.79
C LYS A 61 22.13 -15.89 6.87
N LYS A 62 21.84 -15.44 8.09
CA LYS A 62 20.81 -14.42 8.39
C LYS A 62 20.90 -13.17 7.49
N THR A 63 22.11 -12.72 7.16
CA THR A 63 22.33 -11.57 6.27
C THR A 63 21.89 -11.84 4.84
N GLN A 64 22.11 -13.06 4.32
CA GLN A 64 21.64 -13.48 3.00
C GLN A 64 20.11 -13.61 2.98
N LEU A 65 19.53 -14.18 4.04
CA LEU A 65 18.07 -14.26 4.18
C LEU A 65 17.41 -12.87 4.27
N LYS A 66 18.02 -11.92 4.99
CA LYS A 66 17.55 -10.53 5.05
C LYS A 66 17.58 -9.87 3.68
N LYS A 67 18.64 -10.13 2.90
CA LYS A 67 18.76 -9.64 1.52
C LYS A 67 17.64 -10.20 0.63
N LEU A 68 17.41 -11.51 0.66
CA LEU A 68 16.33 -12.16 -0.11
C LEU A 68 14.95 -11.61 0.26
N LEU A 69 14.67 -11.45 1.56
CA LEU A 69 13.40 -10.88 2.03
C LEU A 69 13.22 -9.43 1.57
N THR A 70 14.29 -8.63 1.60
CA THR A 70 14.30 -7.25 1.11
C THR A 70 14.08 -7.18 -0.41
N GLU A 71 14.71 -8.08 -1.17
CA GLU A 71 14.53 -8.18 -2.61
C GLU A 71 13.10 -8.61 -2.97
N GLY A 72 12.52 -9.54 -2.22
CA GLY A 72 11.11 -9.92 -2.33
C GLY A 72 10.18 -8.71 -2.21
N LEU A 73 10.36 -7.89 -1.17
CA LEU A 73 9.54 -6.69 -0.97
C LEU A 73 9.74 -5.67 -2.10
N LYS A 74 10.98 -5.45 -2.56
CA LYS A 74 11.29 -4.50 -3.63
C LYS A 74 10.75 -4.90 -5.01
N LYS A 75 10.50 -6.20 -5.26
CA LYS A 75 9.85 -6.68 -6.49
C LYS A 75 8.39 -6.24 -6.57
N ILE A 76 7.77 -5.97 -5.44
CA ILE A 76 6.40 -5.45 -5.37
C ILE A 76 6.48 -3.93 -5.51
N ASN A 77 6.09 -3.41 -6.67
CA ASN A 77 6.06 -1.98 -6.90
C ASN A 77 4.94 -1.33 -6.11
N ARG A 78 5.31 -0.57 -5.07
CA ARG A 78 4.39 0.14 -4.16
C ARG A 78 3.31 0.95 -4.88
N ALA A 79 3.64 1.57 -6.02
CA ALA A 79 2.71 2.43 -6.76
C ALA A 79 1.49 1.69 -7.32
N ASP A 80 1.57 0.37 -7.46
CA ASP A 80 0.52 -0.47 -8.05
C ASP A 80 -0.57 -0.86 -7.04
N TYR A 81 -0.42 -0.43 -5.78
CA TYR A 81 -1.27 -0.84 -4.67
C TYR A 81 -1.83 0.37 -3.93
N ASP A 82 -3.03 0.26 -3.37
CA ASP A 82 -3.61 1.26 -2.49
C ASP A 82 -3.08 1.16 -1.05
N THR A 83 -3.57 2.01 -0.15
CA THR A 83 -3.11 2.01 1.25
C THR A 83 -3.44 0.70 1.98
N GLU A 84 -4.63 0.13 1.76
CA GLU A 84 -5.07 -1.10 2.44
C GLU A 84 -4.24 -2.29 1.98
N GLU A 85 -4.01 -2.41 0.67
CA GLU A 85 -3.15 -3.42 0.05
C GLU A 85 -1.68 -3.28 0.50
N ARG A 86 -1.12 -2.07 0.51
CA ARG A 86 0.26 -1.84 0.97
C ARG A 86 0.45 -2.24 2.42
N GLU A 87 -0.52 -1.91 3.29
CA GLU A 87 -0.49 -2.33 4.69
C GLU A 87 -0.57 -3.86 4.81
N PHE A 88 -1.40 -4.50 3.99
CA PHE A 88 -1.53 -5.96 3.98
C PHE A 88 -0.25 -6.66 3.48
N ILE A 89 0.40 -6.12 2.47
CA ILE A 89 1.72 -6.57 2.00
C ILE A 89 2.75 -6.46 3.14
N CYS A 90 2.79 -5.29 3.80
CA CYS A 90 3.71 -5.06 4.90
C CYS A 90 3.47 -6.02 6.07
N TYR A 91 2.22 -6.35 6.39
CA TYR A 91 1.86 -7.35 7.39
C TYR A 91 2.54 -8.69 7.13
N TYR A 92 2.41 -9.23 5.92
CA TYR A 92 2.97 -10.54 5.61
C TYR A 92 4.51 -10.53 5.51
N PHE A 93 5.12 -9.41 5.13
CA PHE A 93 6.58 -9.27 5.23
C PHE A 93 7.07 -9.20 6.68
N ILE A 94 6.31 -8.59 7.59
CA ILE A 94 6.59 -8.65 9.04
C ILE A 94 6.51 -10.11 9.52
N GLU A 95 5.47 -10.84 9.13
CA GLU A 95 5.28 -12.24 9.51
C GLU A 95 6.45 -13.11 9.05
N LEU A 96 6.84 -13.02 7.77
CA LEU A 96 8.03 -13.69 7.23
C LEU A 96 9.30 -13.29 7.98
N SER A 97 9.49 -12.00 8.28
CA SER A 97 10.65 -11.53 9.04
C SER A 97 10.71 -12.11 10.45
N SER A 98 9.54 -12.30 11.09
CA SER A 98 9.40 -12.89 12.42
C SER A 98 9.79 -14.37 12.42
N VAL A 99 9.33 -15.14 11.44
CA VAL A 99 9.72 -16.56 11.23
C VAL A 99 11.23 -16.71 11.15
N LEU A 100 11.92 -15.75 10.52
CA LEU A 100 13.38 -15.74 10.37
C LEU A 100 14.11 -15.02 11.52
N SER A 101 13.38 -14.44 12.47
CA SER A 101 13.88 -13.54 13.51
C SER A 101 14.76 -12.40 12.94
N ILE A 102 14.39 -11.84 11.79
CA ILE A 102 15.09 -10.77 11.09
C ILE A 102 14.38 -9.44 11.32
N ASP A 103 15.15 -8.40 11.64
CA ASP A 103 14.61 -7.04 11.69
C ASP A 103 14.53 -6.44 10.28
N LEU A 104 13.31 -6.21 9.80
CA LEU A 104 12.99 -5.61 8.50
C LEU A 104 12.30 -4.24 8.64
N ARG A 105 12.17 -3.69 9.87
CA ARG A 105 11.33 -2.50 10.14
C ARG A 105 11.70 -1.30 9.26
N ASP A 106 12.99 -0.98 9.15
CA ASP A 106 13.43 0.17 8.35
C ASP A 106 13.12 -0.01 6.86
N THR A 107 13.26 -1.25 6.35
CA THR A 107 12.98 -1.58 4.95
C THR A 107 11.47 -1.51 4.67
N ILE A 108 10.65 -2.02 5.59
CA ILE A 108 9.18 -1.94 5.49
C ILE A 108 8.71 -0.50 5.56
N ASN A 109 9.23 0.28 6.51
CA ASN A 109 8.89 1.70 6.64
C ASN A 109 9.28 2.48 5.38
N SER A 110 10.49 2.23 4.87
CA SER A 110 10.96 2.86 3.64
C SER A 110 10.12 2.47 2.42
N TRP A 111 9.64 1.23 2.35
CA TRP A 111 8.78 0.77 1.25
C TRP A 111 7.36 1.33 1.38
N LEU A 112 6.78 1.33 2.58
CA LEU A 112 5.40 1.77 2.82
C LEU A 112 5.26 3.28 2.69
N TYR A 113 6.21 4.04 3.26
CA TYR A 113 6.12 5.49 3.42
C TYR A 113 7.14 6.27 2.58
N GLY A 114 8.12 5.62 1.96
CA GLY A 114 9.25 6.30 1.32
C GLY A 114 10.31 6.77 2.32
N SER A 115 11.18 7.70 1.92
CA SER A 115 12.27 8.25 2.73
C SER A 115 11.83 9.22 3.85
N PHE A 116 10.53 9.35 4.12
CA PHE A 116 10.01 10.26 5.14
C PHE A 116 9.57 9.51 6.41
N LEU A 117 10.34 9.72 7.47
CA LEU A 117 10.16 9.15 8.81
C LEU A 117 9.29 10.11 9.63
N ALA A 118 7.98 9.84 9.73
CA ALA A 118 7.11 10.59 10.67
C ALA A 118 5.89 9.84 11.22
N VAL A 119 5.73 8.53 10.97
CA VAL A 119 4.61 7.78 11.58
C VAL A 119 5.09 6.42 12.08
N VAL A 120 5.43 6.35 13.36
CA VAL A 120 5.61 5.11 14.09
C VAL A 120 4.34 4.80 14.90
N ILE A 121 3.84 3.57 14.73
CA ILE A 121 2.83 2.82 15.50
C ILE A 121 1.35 3.19 15.28
N LYS A 122 0.65 2.38 14.46
CA LYS A 122 -0.73 1.91 14.74
C LYS A 122 -1.01 0.47 14.27
N ALA A 123 0.00 -0.40 14.15
CA ALA A 123 -0.23 -1.83 13.84
C ALA A 123 -1.08 -2.57 14.92
N ALA A 124 -1.16 -2.03 16.15
CA ALA A 124 -2.02 -2.57 17.21
C ALA A 124 -3.39 -1.86 17.32
N ALA A 125 -3.62 -0.74 16.65
CA ALA A 125 -4.83 0.08 16.83
C ALA A 125 -5.92 -0.17 15.79
N PHE A 126 -5.65 -0.98 14.77
CA PHE A 126 -6.55 -1.25 13.65
C PHE A 126 -7.52 -2.41 13.88
N PHE A 127 -7.45 -3.09 15.03
CA PHE A 127 -8.34 -4.19 15.44
C PHE A 127 -9.79 -3.77 15.78
N LYS A 128 -10.32 -2.66 15.23
CA LYS A 128 -11.69 -2.23 15.52
C LYS A 128 -12.46 -1.80 14.27
N GLY A 129 -13.09 -2.81 13.65
CA GLY A 129 -14.32 -2.66 12.86
C GLY A 129 -14.14 -2.15 11.44
N ALA A 130 -15.02 -2.60 10.54
CA ALA A 130 -15.24 -1.95 9.26
C ALA A 130 -15.55 -0.47 9.53
N ASP A 131 -14.60 0.42 9.21
CA ASP A 131 -14.80 1.84 9.42
C ASP A 131 -15.99 2.29 8.57
N ARG A 132 -17.04 2.78 9.23
CA ARG A 132 -18.20 3.36 8.55
C ARG A 132 -17.76 4.67 7.90
N VAL A 133 -18.26 4.92 6.68
CA VAL A 133 -18.11 6.23 6.04
C VAL A 133 -18.78 7.27 6.92
N ILE A 134 -18.00 8.24 7.41
CA ILE A 134 -18.49 9.33 8.27
C ILE A 134 -18.81 10.59 7.48
N GLU A 135 -18.24 10.74 6.30
CA GLU A 135 -18.46 11.86 5.38
C GLU A 135 -17.98 11.45 3.97
N THR A 136 -18.65 11.96 2.93
CA THR A 136 -18.18 11.85 1.55
C THR A 136 -17.89 13.25 1.02
N LEU A 137 -16.64 13.47 0.59
CA LEU A 137 -16.27 14.66 -0.17
C LEU A 137 -16.57 14.41 -1.64
N HIS A 138 -16.99 15.47 -2.33
CA HIS A 138 -17.39 15.41 -3.74
C HIS A 138 -16.62 16.48 -4.51
N GLN A 139 -16.11 16.10 -5.68
CA GLN A 139 -15.60 17.05 -6.67
C GLN A 139 -15.95 16.60 -8.08
N GLN A 140 -16.17 17.53 -9.01
CA GLN A 140 -16.43 17.16 -10.40
C GLN A 140 -15.14 16.79 -11.12
N CYS A 141 -15.18 15.73 -11.92
CA CYS A 141 -14.16 15.49 -12.92
C CYS A 141 -14.18 16.62 -13.95
N THR A 142 -13.05 17.29 -14.14
CA THR A 142 -12.90 18.41 -15.09
C THR A 142 -13.04 17.99 -16.55
N ASP A 143 -12.88 16.71 -16.87
CA ASP A 143 -12.94 16.19 -18.25
C ASP A 143 -14.33 15.67 -18.63
N CYS A 144 -15.02 14.93 -17.73
CA CYS A 144 -16.32 14.31 -18.03
C CYS A 144 -17.48 14.74 -17.13
N GLY A 145 -17.24 15.56 -16.11
CA GLY A 145 -18.26 16.08 -15.21
C GLY A 145 -18.82 15.08 -14.19
N ILE A 146 -18.39 13.81 -14.18
CA ILE A 146 -18.84 12.84 -13.15
C ILE A 146 -18.41 13.30 -11.75
N GLN A 147 -19.24 13.03 -10.75
CA GLN A 147 -18.90 13.28 -9.35
C GLN A 147 -17.86 12.28 -8.88
N LEU A 148 -16.69 12.77 -8.50
CA LEU A 148 -15.61 12.01 -7.89
C LEU A 148 -15.78 12.02 -6.37
N GLU A 149 -15.81 10.84 -5.77
CA GLU A 149 -16.14 10.66 -4.35
C GLU A 149 -14.92 10.27 -3.50
N THR A 150 -14.65 11.03 -2.44
CA THR A 150 -13.69 10.67 -1.40
C THR A 150 -14.44 10.28 -0.14
N LEU A 151 -14.38 9.01 0.24
CA LEU A 151 -15.07 8.49 1.42
C LEU A 151 -14.17 8.69 2.65
N ILE A 152 -14.54 9.60 3.54
CA ILE A 152 -13.83 9.83 4.80
C ILE A 152 -14.28 8.79 5.82
N LEU A 153 -13.32 8.03 6.32
CA LEU A 153 -13.53 6.95 7.29
C LEU A 153 -13.23 7.41 8.72
N ARG A 154 -12.28 8.34 8.87
CA ARG A 154 -11.89 8.87 10.19
C ARG A 154 -11.29 10.26 10.10
N LYS A 155 -11.68 11.12 11.04
CA LYS A 155 -11.07 12.43 11.29
C LYS A 155 -10.25 12.41 12.58
N GLU A 156 -9.15 13.15 12.61
CA GLU A 156 -8.30 13.33 13.80
C GLU A 156 -7.77 14.77 13.79
N LYS A 157 -8.04 15.52 14.87
CA LYS A 157 -7.65 16.94 14.95
C LYS A 157 -6.13 17.08 14.96
N GLY A 158 -5.64 18.10 14.27
CA GLY A 158 -4.20 18.44 14.23
C GLY A 158 -3.43 17.78 13.10
N ILE A 159 -4.09 17.00 12.25
CA ILE A 159 -3.48 16.52 10.99
C ILE A 159 -3.48 17.67 9.99
N PRO A 160 -2.31 18.11 9.50
CA PRO A 160 -2.23 19.18 8.51
C PRO A 160 -2.71 18.69 7.14
N ASP A 161 -3.20 19.63 6.34
CA ASP A 161 -3.39 19.42 4.91
C ASP A 161 -2.02 19.55 4.22
N SER A 162 -1.38 18.42 3.97
CA SER A 162 0.03 18.38 3.55
C SER A 162 0.24 17.99 2.09
N VAL A 163 -0.80 17.59 1.36
CA VAL A 163 -0.65 17.04 0.00
C VAL A 163 -1.67 17.58 -1.00
N TRP A 164 -1.18 17.86 -2.20
CA TRP A 164 -1.99 17.83 -3.43
C TRP A 164 -1.94 16.42 -3.99
N THR A 165 -3.06 15.87 -4.44
CA THR A 165 -3.10 14.54 -5.06
C THR A 165 -3.56 14.67 -6.50
N ILE A 166 -2.75 14.21 -7.45
CA ILE A 166 -3.19 14.02 -8.83
C ILE A 166 -3.89 12.67 -8.89
N ILE A 167 -5.16 12.69 -9.27
CA ILE A 167 -6.01 11.51 -9.37
C ILE A 167 -6.44 11.28 -10.82
N GLN A 168 -6.81 10.04 -11.15
CA GLN A 168 -7.37 9.68 -12.44
C GLN A 168 -8.79 9.17 -12.28
N CYS A 169 -9.73 9.78 -13.01
CA CYS A 169 -11.12 9.36 -13.05
C CYS A 169 -11.26 7.97 -13.68
N ASN A 170 -11.94 7.04 -13.01
CA ASN A 170 -12.13 5.69 -13.54
C ASN A 170 -13.08 5.65 -14.75
N SER A 171 -13.93 6.67 -14.92
CA SER A 171 -14.90 6.73 -16.02
C SER A 171 -14.30 7.22 -17.34
N CYS A 172 -13.51 8.30 -17.32
CA CYS A 172 -12.98 8.91 -18.54
C CYS A 172 -11.45 8.84 -18.67
N ASN A 173 -10.76 8.30 -17.66
CA ASN A 173 -9.30 8.32 -17.52
C ASN A 173 -8.68 9.73 -17.44
N GLY A 174 -9.51 10.75 -17.25
CA GLY A 174 -9.12 12.14 -17.09
C GLY A 174 -8.42 12.40 -15.76
N TYR A 175 -7.36 13.22 -15.80
CA TYR A 175 -6.58 13.56 -14.61
C TYR A 175 -7.13 14.80 -13.92
N ASN A 176 -7.17 14.79 -12.59
CA ASN A 176 -7.70 15.89 -11.77
C ASN A 176 -6.77 16.16 -10.58
N LEU A 177 -6.82 17.37 -10.03
CA LEU A 177 -6.14 17.73 -8.79
C LEU A 177 -7.13 17.65 -7.63
N LEU A 178 -6.76 16.94 -6.57
CA LEU A 178 -7.52 16.78 -5.34
C LEU A 178 -6.76 17.38 -4.17
N SER A 179 -7.48 18.06 -3.28
CA SER A 179 -7.01 18.41 -1.94
C SER A 179 -8.11 18.11 -0.94
N ILE A 180 -7.80 17.27 0.04
CA ILE A 180 -8.78 16.72 1.00
C ILE A 180 -8.95 17.59 2.26
N GLY A 181 -8.11 18.62 2.42
CA GLY A 181 -8.11 19.49 3.58
C GLY A 181 -7.55 18.85 4.86
N PRO A 182 -7.51 19.61 5.97
CA PRO A 182 -6.90 19.16 7.21
C PRO A 182 -7.82 18.21 7.99
N ASN A 183 -7.26 17.55 9.01
CA ASN A 183 -7.94 16.67 9.97
C ASN A 183 -8.47 15.35 9.39
N ILE A 184 -8.04 14.94 8.20
CA ILE A 184 -8.40 13.65 7.61
C ILE A 184 -7.36 12.60 8.02
N LYS A 185 -7.78 11.58 8.79
CA LYS A 185 -6.90 10.49 9.23
C LYS A 185 -6.92 9.32 8.27
N LYS A 186 -8.10 8.97 7.79
CA LYS A 186 -8.34 7.79 6.95
C LYS A 186 -9.44 8.10 5.94
N LEU A 187 -9.20 7.72 4.69
CA LEU A 187 -10.11 7.89 3.57
C LEU A 187 -10.02 6.68 2.64
N ARG A 188 -10.99 6.57 1.73
CA ARG A 188 -11.01 5.63 0.61
C ARG A 188 -11.44 6.39 -0.65
N PHE A 189 -10.84 6.03 -1.79
CA PHE A 189 -11.24 6.57 -3.10
C PHE A 189 -12.46 5.82 -3.61
N GLY A 190 -13.48 6.54 -4.07
CA GLY A 190 -14.67 5.94 -4.65
C GLY A 190 -14.41 5.50 -6.10
N ASN A 191 -14.55 6.44 -7.03
CA ASN A 191 -14.56 6.20 -8.48
C ASN A 191 -13.38 6.87 -9.22
N TYR A 192 -12.24 6.92 -8.56
CA TYR A 192 -10.96 7.36 -9.12
C TYR A 192 -9.80 6.65 -8.43
N GLN A 193 -8.61 6.74 -9.02
CA GLN A 193 -7.37 6.25 -8.43
C GLN A 193 -6.37 7.40 -8.20
N SER A 194 -5.51 7.28 -7.19
CA SER A 194 -4.39 8.22 -6.99
C SER A 194 -3.23 7.87 -7.91
N ILE A 195 -2.66 8.89 -8.55
CA ILE A 195 -1.57 8.75 -9.51
C ILE A 195 -0.25 9.29 -8.95
N GLU A 196 -0.32 10.46 -8.31
CA GLU A 196 0.86 11.15 -7.81
C GLU A 196 0.47 12.07 -6.64
N GLU A 197 1.28 12.12 -5.60
CA GLU A 197 1.09 13.01 -4.45
C GLU A 197 2.22 14.04 -4.44
N LEU A 198 1.87 15.33 -4.28
CA LEU A 198 2.78 16.46 -4.26
C LEU A 198 2.67 17.14 -2.89
N LEU A 199 3.77 17.19 -2.15
CA LEU A 199 3.80 17.82 -0.82
C LEU A 199 3.56 19.32 -0.94
N LYS A 200 2.65 19.88 -0.13
CA LYS A 200 2.38 21.34 -0.10
C LYS A 200 3.56 22.16 0.44
N THR A 201 4.53 21.52 1.09
CA THR A 201 5.80 22.16 1.49
C THR A 201 6.70 22.46 0.29
N ASP A 202 6.59 21.67 -0.77
CA ASP A 202 7.48 21.69 -1.92
C ASP A 202 6.79 22.25 -3.17
N TYR A 203 5.46 22.14 -3.22
CA TYR A 203 4.62 22.54 -4.35
C TYR A 203 3.51 23.48 -3.90
N THR A 204 3.49 24.67 -4.49
CA THR A 204 2.32 25.54 -4.47
C THR A 204 1.17 24.93 -5.29
N GLU A 205 -0.05 25.43 -5.10
CA GLU A 205 -1.20 25.00 -5.90
C GLU A 205 -0.95 25.18 -7.41
N GLU A 206 -0.33 26.29 -7.82
CA GLU A 206 -0.01 26.57 -9.22
C GLU A 206 1.04 25.62 -9.78
N GLN A 207 2.04 25.23 -8.98
CA GLN A 207 3.01 24.21 -9.38
C GLN A 207 2.37 22.83 -9.48
N ALA A 208 1.42 22.50 -8.60
CA ALA A 208 0.66 21.26 -8.66
C ALA A 208 -0.26 21.20 -9.89
N LYS A 209 -0.91 22.30 -10.25
CA LYS A 209 -1.65 22.45 -11.52
C LYS A 209 -0.74 22.31 -12.72
N THR A 210 0.45 22.92 -12.68
CA THR A 210 1.45 22.76 -13.75
C THR A 210 1.84 21.29 -13.93
N ARG A 211 2.06 20.55 -12.82
CA ARG A 211 2.37 19.12 -12.86
C ARG A 211 1.21 18.29 -13.41
N LEU A 212 -0.03 18.62 -13.05
CA LEU A 212 -1.23 18.01 -13.62
C LEU A 212 -1.26 18.16 -15.15
N GLU A 213 -1.01 19.36 -15.67
CA GLU A 213 -0.97 19.61 -17.12
C GLU A 213 0.16 18.83 -17.82
N GLN A 214 1.33 18.71 -17.19
CA GLN A 214 2.40 17.86 -17.71
C GLN A 214 1.95 16.40 -17.84
N ILE A 215 1.30 15.85 -16.81
CA ILE A 215 0.79 14.47 -16.85
C ILE A 215 -0.26 14.31 -17.95
N ARG A 216 -1.19 15.27 -18.08
CA ARG A 216 -2.19 15.30 -19.17
C ARG A 216 -1.52 15.28 -20.54
N TYR A 217 -0.48 16.10 -20.75
CA TYR A 217 0.25 16.16 -22.01
C TYR A 217 0.99 14.84 -22.32
N PHE A 218 1.86 14.37 -21.41
CA PHE A 218 2.72 13.21 -21.68
C PHE A 218 1.96 11.88 -21.74
N ARG A 219 0.87 11.73 -20.98
CA ARG A 219 0.05 10.50 -20.97
C ARG A 219 -1.12 10.56 -21.93
N GLY A 220 -1.57 11.76 -22.32
CA GLY A 220 -2.59 11.96 -23.36
C GLY A 220 -2.09 11.68 -24.78
N GLN A 221 -0.79 11.80 -25.05
CA GLN A 221 -0.18 11.46 -26.35
C GLN A 221 0.07 9.96 -26.56
N ARG A 222 -0.35 9.09 -25.63
CA ARG A 222 -0.29 7.62 -25.78
C ARG A 222 -1.59 7.00 -26.31
N LYS A 223 -2.43 7.79 -27.00
CA LYS A 223 -3.59 7.28 -27.74
C LYS A 223 -3.27 7.10 -29.20
#